data_AF-W4RNP9-F1
#
_entry.id   AF-W4RNP9-F1
#
_cell.length_a   1.000
_cell.length_b   1.000
_cell.length_c   1.000
_cell.angle_alpha   90.00
_cell.angle_beta   90.00
_cell.angle_gamma   90.00
#
_symmetry.space_group_name_H-M   'P 1'
#
loop_
_entity.id
_entity.type
_entity.pdbx_description
1 polymer ?
#
loop_
_entity_poly.entity_id
_entity_poly.type
_entity_poly.pdbx_seq_one_letter_code
_entity_poly.pdbx_strand_id
1 'polypeptide(L)'
;MQNINETLKKLANNQNFQERYEAIKRQVMQDMRIKEFLDENAENITREMLDGSMSKLHEFSNQSKGCEDCESLAGCKNMIKGYEPELFIKGNFIDIKYDRCKKKVMHDEQQKNARLINSIFVPREILKASFGDIELDDAGRFRAIKMAKDFVENYEPGRKQKGLFLHGPFGTGKSYLLGAIANELAQKQISSLIVYVPEFFREMKNAIGDHTVNDKLEAIKKANVLMLDDIGAETMSSWARDEILGTILQFRMLENLPTFFTSNFDLKGLEHHLTHSQRGEEEQLKQQESWNGLNILPSR
;
A
#
# COMPACT_ATOMS: atom_id res chain seq x y z
N MET A 1 18.09 57.13 10.46
CA MET A 1 17.54 55.89 9.90
C MET A 1 16.98 56.24 8.53
N GLN A 2 17.61 55.77 7.44
CA GLN A 2 17.11 56.05 6.09
C GLN A 2 15.74 55.37 5.93
N ASN A 3 14.75 56.15 5.52
CA ASN A 3 13.37 55.70 5.34
C ASN A 3 13.37 54.58 4.28
N ILE A 4 12.91 53.38 4.64
CA ILE A 4 12.82 52.21 3.73
C ILE A 4 12.10 52.57 2.41
N ASN A 5 11.15 53.51 2.46
CA ASN A 5 10.45 54.06 1.31
C ASN A 5 11.32 54.88 0.32
N GLU A 6 12.35 55.58 0.78
CA GLU A 6 13.25 56.33 -0.11
C GLU A 6 14.21 55.41 -0.85
N THR A 7 14.67 54.34 -0.17
CA THR A 7 15.52 53.31 -0.76
C THR A 7 14.74 52.51 -1.81
N LEU A 8 13.47 52.19 -1.55
CA LEU A 8 12.56 51.55 -2.51
C LEU A 8 12.30 52.43 -3.74
N LYS A 9 12.08 53.74 -3.56
CA LYS A 9 11.91 54.69 -4.68
C LYS A 9 13.17 54.82 -5.55
N LYS A 10 14.36 54.79 -4.95
CA LYS A 10 15.63 54.79 -5.70
C LYS A 10 15.88 53.49 -6.47
N LEU A 11 15.46 52.35 -5.92
CA LEU A 11 15.51 51.05 -6.59
C LEU A 11 14.55 50.96 -7.78
N ALA A 12 13.35 51.54 -7.65
CA ALA A 12 12.34 51.56 -8.72
C ALA A 12 12.74 52.43 -9.94
N ASN A 13 13.56 53.47 -9.73
CA ASN A 13 14.07 54.36 -10.80
C ASN A 13 15.38 53.87 -11.45
N ASN A 14 15.86 52.68 -11.09
CA ASN A 14 17.08 52.12 -11.66
C ASN A 14 16.71 51.39 -12.97
N GLN A 15 17.25 51.82 -14.12
CA GLN A 15 16.93 51.24 -15.43
C GLN A 15 17.09 49.71 -15.46
N ASN A 16 18.14 49.19 -14.81
CA ASN A 16 18.38 47.75 -14.66
C ASN A 16 17.25 47.01 -13.92
N PHE A 17 16.54 47.65 -12.99
CA PHE A 17 15.43 47.03 -12.26
C PHE A 17 14.16 46.98 -13.11
N GLN A 18 13.86 48.06 -13.85
CA GLN A 18 12.74 48.10 -14.78
C GLN A 18 12.89 47.08 -15.91
N GLU A 19 14.09 46.94 -16.49
CA GLU A 19 14.37 45.93 -17.51
C GLU A 19 14.16 44.51 -16.99
N ARG A 20 14.60 44.24 -15.75
CA ARG A 20 14.43 42.93 -15.10
C ARG A 20 12.96 42.61 -14.80
N TYR A 21 12.20 43.61 -14.34
CA TYR A 21 10.77 43.49 -14.09
C TYR A 21 9.99 43.21 -15.38
N GLU A 22 10.28 43.95 -16.45
CA GLU A 22 9.67 43.71 -17.78
C GLU A 22 10.06 42.37 -18.40
N ALA A 23 11.27 41.87 -18.12
CA ALA A 23 11.68 40.53 -18.53
C ALA A 23 10.88 39.44 -17.80
N ILE A 24 10.73 39.55 -16.48
CA ILE A 24 9.93 38.63 -15.66
C ILE A 24 8.46 38.66 -16.12
N LYS A 25 7.89 39.86 -16.30
CA LYS A 25 6.52 40.02 -16.78
C LYS A 25 6.31 39.33 -18.13
N ARG A 26 7.24 39.47 -19.07
CA ARG A 26 7.17 38.76 -20.36
C ARG A 26 7.22 37.24 -20.20
N GLN A 27 8.09 36.72 -19.33
CA GLN A 27 8.20 35.28 -19.09
C GLN A 27 6.91 34.71 -18.46
N VAL A 28 6.37 35.39 -17.45
CA VAL A 28 5.11 35.01 -16.78
C VAL A 28 3.95 34.98 -17.79
N MET A 29 3.84 36.01 -18.63
CA MET A 29 2.79 36.10 -19.65
C MET A 29 2.97 35.11 -20.80
N GLN A 30 4.05 34.32 -20.85
CA GLN A 30 4.23 33.22 -21.81
C GLN A 30 3.72 31.88 -21.28
N ASP A 31 3.51 31.73 -19.96
CA ASP A 31 2.99 30.50 -19.36
C ASP A 31 1.53 30.28 -19.81
N MET A 32 1.27 29.10 -20.39
CA MET A 32 -0.03 28.75 -20.98
C MET A 32 -1.14 28.72 -19.92
N ARG A 33 -0.86 28.20 -18.73
CA ARG A 33 -1.87 28.09 -17.65
C ARG A 33 -2.21 29.44 -17.04
N ILE A 34 -1.25 30.38 -17.03
CA ILE A 34 -1.52 31.76 -16.63
C ILE A 34 -2.43 32.43 -17.65
N LYS A 35 -2.17 32.28 -18.95
CA LYS A 35 -3.04 32.84 -20.00
C LYS A 35 -4.46 32.30 -19.90
N GLU A 36 -4.61 30.98 -19.76
CA GLU A 36 -5.93 30.35 -19.58
C GLU A 36 -6.68 30.94 -18.38
N PHE A 37 -6.01 31.06 -17.23
CA PHE A 37 -6.61 31.66 -16.04
C PHE A 37 -7.03 33.13 -16.24
N LEU A 38 -6.19 33.92 -16.94
CA LEU A 38 -6.50 35.32 -17.24
C LEU A 38 -7.68 35.45 -18.21
N ASP A 39 -7.75 34.60 -19.23
CA ASP A 39 -8.82 34.59 -20.22
C ASP A 39 -10.16 34.17 -19.57
N GLU A 40 -10.14 33.15 -18.70
CA GLU A 40 -11.32 32.71 -17.94
C GLU A 40 -11.85 33.77 -16.97
N ASN A 41 -10.98 34.69 -16.51
CA ASN A 41 -11.31 35.71 -15.52
C ASN A 41 -11.20 37.14 -16.08
N ALA A 42 -11.27 37.31 -17.40
CA ALA A 42 -11.00 38.57 -18.08
C ALA A 42 -11.89 39.74 -17.60
N GLU A 43 -13.13 39.45 -17.17
CA GLU A 43 -14.07 40.48 -16.65
C GLU A 43 -13.70 40.98 -15.25
N ASN A 44 -12.97 40.20 -14.45
CA ASN A 44 -12.66 40.50 -13.06
C ASN A 44 -11.22 40.97 -12.84
N ILE A 45 -10.35 40.81 -13.83
CA ILE A 45 -8.92 41.12 -13.70
C ILE A 45 -8.60 42.50 -14.27
N THR A 46 -8.12 43.39 -13.41
CA THR A 46 -7.64 44.72 -13.78
C THR A 46 -6.12 44.74 -13.99
N ARG A 47 -5.60 45.75 -14.70
CA ARG A 47 -4.14 45.95 -14.84
C ARG A 47 -3.44 46.12 -13.49
N GLU A 48 -4.08 46.84 -12.56
CA GLU A 48 -3.56 47.07 -11.22
C GLU A 48 -3.47 45.76 -10.42
N MET A 49 -4.48 44.89 -10.55
CA MET A 49 -4.47 43.55 -9.96
C MET A 49 -3.33 42.69 -10.52
N LEU A 50 -3.13 42.71 -11.84
CA LEU A 50 -2.04 42.00 -12.52
C LEU A 50 -0.66 42.47 -12.05
N ASP A 51 -0.42 43.78 -12.04
CA ASP A 51 0.86 44.34 -11.62
C ASP A 51 1.12 44.10 -10.12
N GLY A 52 0.08 44.22 -9.28
CA GLY A 52 0.16 43.93 -7.85
C GLY A 52 0.40 42.44 -7.52
N SER A 53 0.05 41.54 -8.44
CA SER A 53 0.15 40.09 -8.27
C SER A 53 1.32 39.45 -9.02
N MET A 54 2.19 40.25 -9.65
CA MET A 54 3.29 39.77 -10.50
C MET A 54 4.22 38.80 -9.76
N SER A 55 4.49 39.04 -8.48
CA SER A 55 5.29 38.15 -7.63
C SER A 55 4.67 36.76 -7.50
N LYS A 56 3.34 36.67 -7.36
CA LYS A 56 2.60 35.41 -7.28
C LYS A 56 2.52 34.72 -8.62
N LEU A 57 2.27 35.46 -9.70
CA LEU A 57 2.28 34.88 -11.04
C LEU A 57 3.66 34.33 -11.43
N HIS A 58 4.75 34.99 -11.04
CA HIS A 58 6.12 34.48 -11.20
C HIS A 58 6.44 33.28 -10.30
N GLU A 59 5.93 33.26 -9.05
CA GLU A 59 6.01 32.08 -8.17
C GLU A 59 5.28 30.88 -8.79
N PHE A 60 4.11 31.10 -9.40
CA PHE A 60 3.34 30.07 -10.10
C PHE A 60 4.07 29.57 -11.36
N SER A 61 4.60 30.47 -12.19
CA SER A 61 5.26 30.09 -13.46
C SER A 61 6.46 29.17 -13.25
N ASN A 62 7.21 29.35 -12.15
CA ASN A 62 8.42 28.58 -11.86
C ASN A 62 8.17 27.22 -11.18
N GLN A 63 6.92 26.86 -10.92
CA GLN A 63 6.55 25.56 -10.33
C GLN A 63 6.02 24.60 -11.40
N SER A 64 6.21 23.30 -11.18
CA SER A 64 5.67 22.24 -12.03
C SER A 64 4.19 22.06 -11.77
N LYS A 65 3.42 21.91 -12.85
CA LYS A 65 1.97 21.68 -12.80
C LYS A 65 1.66 20.32 -13.40
N GLY A 66 0.68 19.60 -12.84
CA GLY A 66 0.37 18.23 -13.28
C GLY A 66 1.46 17.20 -13.00
N CYS A 67 2.52 17.55 -12.26
CA CYS A 67 3.72 16.73 -12.07
C CYS A 67 4.44 16.35 -13.38
N GLU A 68 4.26 17.12 -14.46
CA GLU A 68 4.87 16.88 -15.76
C GLU A 68 6.41 16.84 -15.68
N ASP A 69 7.00 17.67 -14.81
CA ASP A 69 8.46 17.79 -14.65
C ASP A 69 9.03 17.01 -13.45
N CYS A 70 8.19 16.22 -12.78
CA CYS A 70 8.55 15.49 -11.57
C CYS A 70 8.66 14.01 -11.89
N GLU A 71 9.82 13.37 -11.75
CA GLU A 71 9.94 11.92 -11.94
C GLU A 71 9.27 11.15 -10.79
N SER A 72 9.52 11.58 -9.54
CA SER A 72 8.97 10.99 -8.33
C SER A 72 8.63 12.05 -7.28
N LEU A 73 7.97 11.65 -6.18
CA LEU A 73 7.72 12.55 -5.05
C LEU A 73 9.03 13.09 -4.44
N ALA A 74 10.09 12.27 -4.45
CA ALA A 74 11.41 12.65 -3.95
C ALA A 74 12.08 13.71 -4.85
N GLY A 75 11.89 13.60 -6.17
CA GLY A 75 12.35 14.55 -7.19
C GLY A 75 11.39 15.71 -7.47
N CYS A 76 10.41 15.96 -6.59
CA CYS A 76 9.44 17.03 -6.79
C CYS A 76 10.15 18.39 -6.72
N LYS A 77 10.02 19.18 -7.80
CA LYS A 77 10.62 20.52 -7.95
C LYS A 77 9.75 21.65 -7.36
N ASN A 78 8.53 21.33 -6.94
CA ASN A 78 7.61 22.32 -6.36
C ASN A 78 8.06 22.73 -4.96
N MET A 79 7.71 23.96 -4.58
CA MET A 79 8.11 24.54 -3.30
C MET A 79 7.58 23.72 -2.12
N ILE A 80 6.35 23.20 -2.25
CA ILE A 80 5.78 22.22 -1.32
C ILE A 80 5.73 20.86 -2.01
N LYS A 81 6.55 19.91 -1.54
CA LYS A 81 6.66 18.59 -2.16
C LYS A 81 5.32 17.85 -2.16
N GLY A 82 4.92 17.38 -3.35
CA GLY A 82 3.66 16.65 -3.56
C GLY A 82 2.42 17.53 -3.61
N TYR A 83 2.59 18.85 -3.73
CA TYR A 83 1.49 19.78 -4.00
C TYR A 83 1.75 20.52 -5.31
N GLU A 84 0.69 20.89 -6.00
CA GLU A 84 0.74 21.75 -7.17
C GLU A 84 0.02 23.08 -6.89
N PRO A 85 0.51 24.19 -7.44
CA PRO A 85 -0.10 25.48 -7.26
C PRO A 85 -1.32 25.64 -8.18
N GLU A 86 -2.35 26.32 -7.69
CA GLU A 86 -3.52 26.75 -8.46
C GLU A 86 -3.77 28.23 -8.19
N LEU A 87 -3.98 29.01 -9.27
CA LEU A 87 -4.28 30.44 -9.17
C LEU A 87 -5.74 30.64 -8.75
N PHE A 88 -5.96 31.63 -7.89
CA PHE A 88 -7.31 32.07 -7.56
C PHE A 88 -7.32 33.57 -7.26
N ILE A 89 -8.50 34.18 -7.40
CA ILE A 89 -8.69 35.60 -7.09
C ILE A 89 -9.07 35.73 -5.61
N LYS A 90 -8.33 36.58 -4.89
CA LYS A 90 -8.58 36.91 -3.48
C LYS A 90 -8.76 38.41 -3.33
N GLY A 91 -10.01 38.87 -3.43
CA GLY A 91 -10.30 40.30 -3.43
C GLY A 91 -9.73 40.97 -4.67
N ASN A 92 -8.79 41.90 -4.51
CA ASN A 92 -8.18 42.65 -5.62
C ASN A 92 -6.78 42.14 -6.03
N PHE A 93 -6.42 40.91 -5.65
CA PHE A 93 -5.14 40.28 -5.98
C PHE A 93 -5.33 38.84 -6.46
N ILE A 94 -4.39 38.35 -7.26
CA ILE A 94 -4.25 36.95 -7.65
C ILE A 94 -3.30 36.29 -6.66
N ASP A 95 -3.74 35.20 -6.06
CA ASP A 95 -2.97 34.44 -5.08
C ASP A 95 -2.87 32.97 -5.50
N ILE A 96 -2.04 32.20 -4.79
CA ILE A 96 -1.80 30.79 -5.08
C ILE A 96 -2.35 29.95 -3.91
N LYS A 97 -3.21 28.97 -4.24
CA LYS A 97 -3.51 27.87 -3.32
C LYS A 97 -2.74 26.62 -3.74
N TYR A 98 -2.55 25.71 -2.80
CA TYR A 98 -1.78 24.48 -3.01
C TYR A 98 -2.68 23.28 -2.80
N ASP A 99 -2.85 22.49 -3.86
CA ASP A 99 -3.64 21.26 -3.83
C ASP A 99 -2.71 20.03 -3.97
N ARG A 100 -3.15 18.89 -3.43
CA ARG A 100 -2.35 17.65 -3.48
C ARG A 100 -2.26 17.18 -4.92
N CYS A 101 -1.05 16.96 -5.42
CA CYS A 101 -0.86 16.43 -6.76
C CYS A 101 -1.23 14.94 -6.81
N LYS A 102 -1.53 14.43 -8.01
CA LYS A 102 -1.87 13.00 -8.23
C LYS A 102 -0.86 12.03 -7.61
N LYS A 103 0.44 12.30 -7.75
CA LYS A 103 1.51 11.45 -7.19
C LYS A 103 1.48 11.39 -5.66
N LYS A 104 1.14 12.51 -4.99
CA LYS A 104 1.00 12.53 -3.54
C LYS A 104 -0.23 11.77 -3.08
N VAL A 105 -1.37 11.94 -3.76
CA VAL A 105 -2.59 11.19 -3.46
C VAL A 105 -2.33 9.68 -3.55
N MET A 106 -1.74 9.23 -4.66
CA MET A 106 -1.38 7.81 -4.84
C MET A 106 -0.42 7.31 -3.76
N HIS A 107 0.62 8.08 -3.43
CA HIS A 107 1.58 7.70 -2.39
C HIS A 107 0.93 7.60 -1.00
N ASP A 108 0.08 8.58 -0.64
CA ASP A 108 -0.63 8.59 0.64
C ASP A 108 -1.63 7.42 0.73
N GLU A 109 -2.30 7.09 -0.37
CA GLU A 109 -3.17 5.90 -0.49
C GLU A 109 -2.37 4.61 -0.34
N GLN A 110 -1.22 4.48 -1.00
CA GLN A 110 -0.33 3.33 -0.85
C GLN A 110 0.13 3.15 0.61
N GLN A 111 0.50 4.24 1.29
CA GLN A 111 0.87 4.17 2.71
C GLN A 111 -0.31 3.78 3.60
N LYS A 112 -1.50 4.29 3.31
CA LYS A 112 -2.72 3.93 4.04
C LYS A 112 -3.03 2.45 3.86
N ASN A 113 -2.94 1.95 2.62
CA ASN A 113 -3.19 0.55 2.29
C ASN A 113 -2.14 -0.37 2.92
N ALA A 114 -0.87 0.03 2.95
CA ALA A 114 0.19 -0.72 3.63
C ALA A 114 -0.09 -0.91 5.13
N ARG A 115 -0.80 0.02 5.79
CA ARG A 115 -1.22 -0.13 7.21
C ARG A 115 -2.34 -1.15 7.39
N LEU A 116 -3.08 -1.49 6.34
CA LEU A 116 -4.12 -2.52 6.37
C LEU A 116 -3.52 -3.93 6.26
N ILE A 117 -2.27 -4.05 5.80
CA ILE A 117 -1.54 -5.30 5.75
C ILE A 117 -0.69 -5.40 7.01
N ASN A 118 -1.20 -6.17 7.97
CA ASN A 118 -0.41 -6.52 9.14
C ASN A 118 0.46 -7.73 8.80
N SER A 119 1.68 -7.76 9.34
CA SER A 119 2.59 -8.88 9.13
C SER A 119 3.29 -9.27 10.42
N ILE A 120 3.38 -10.57 10.67
CA ILE A 120 4.12 -11.15 11.81
C ILE A 120 5.26 -12.00 11.23
N PHE A 121 6.49 -11.57 11.48
CA PHE A 121 7.73 -12.21 11.02
C PHE A 121 7.91 -12.35 9.50
N VAL A 122 7.17 -11.59 8.69
CA VAL A 122 7.28 -11.57 7.23
C VAL A 122 8.20 -10.42 6.76
N PRO A 123 9.15 -10.67 5.85
CA PRO A 123 9.93 -9.62 5.21
C PRO A 123 9.06 -8.55 4.52
N ARG A 124 9.45 -7.27 4.65
CA ARG A 124 8.72 -6.13 4.04
C ARG A 124 8.67 -6.18 2.52
N GLU A 125 9.56 -6.94 1.87
CA GLU A 125 9.59 -7.09 0.41
C GLU A 125 8.37 -7.84 -0.12
N ILE A 126 7.86 -8.83 0.63
CA ILE A 126 6.63 -9.55 0.28
C ILE A 126 5.43 -8.59 0.28
N LEU A 127 5.44 -7.59 1.16
CA LEU A 127 4.39 -6.57 1.23
C LEU A 127 4.37 -5.60 0.05
N LYS A 128 5.38 -5.63 -0.83
CA LYS A 128 5.41 -4.82 -2.05
C LYS A 128 5.00 -5.59 -3.31
N ALA A 129 4.58 -6.84 -3.15
CA ALA A 129 4.25 -7.71 -4.27
C ALA A 129 3.02 -7.23 -5.06
N SER A 130 3.05 -7.37 -6.37
CA SER A 130 1.93 -7.06 -7.27
C SER A 130 1.64 -8.25 -8.18
N PHE A 131 0.38 -8.47 -8.55
CA PHE A 131 0.04 -9.46 -9.58
C PHE A 131 0.69 -9.15 -10.94
N GLY A 132 1.00 -7.87 -11.22
CA GLY A 132 1.63 -7.45 -12.46
C GLY A 132 3.10 -7.89 -12.60
N ASP A 133 3.76 -8.17 -11.48
CA ASP A 133 5.18 -8.52 -11.43
C ASP A 133 5.40 -10.05 -11.48
N ILE A 134 4.33 -10.84 -11.48
CA ILE A 134 4.40 -12.31 -11.45
C ILE A 134 4.40 -12.86 -12.89
N GLU A 135 5.49 -13.54 -13.26
CA GLU A 135 5.63 -14.20 -14.56
C GLU A 135 4.63 -15.36 -14.71
N LEU A 136 3.90 -15.40 -15.83
CA LEU A 136 2.94 -16.45 -16.19
C LEU A 136 3.60 -17.55 -17.03
N ASP A 137 4.55 -18.27 -16.43
CA ASP A 137 5.37 -19.29 -17.10
C ASP A 137 4.74 -20.69 -17.11
N ASP A 138 3.77 -20.96 -16.22
CA ASP A 138 3.20 -22.28 -16.00
C ASP A 138 1.68 -22.25 -15.72
N ALA A 139 0.99 -23.32 -16.09
CA ALA A 139 -0.46 -23.46 -15.98
C ALA A 139 -0.96 -23.47 -14.52
N GLY A 140 -0.19 -23.99 -13.57
CA GLY A 140 -0.50 -23.94 -12.14
C GLY A 140 -0.46 -22.52 -11.60
N ARG A 141 0.56 -21.75 -11.98
CA ARG A 141 0.68 -20.34 -11.57
C ARG A 141 -0.42 -19.47 -12.17
N PHE A 142 -0.76 -19.68 -13.44
CA PHE A 142 -1.90 -19.01 -14.06
C PHE A 142 -3.20 -19.27 -13.31
N ARG A 143 -3.47 -20.54 -12.94
CA ARG A 143 -4.65 -20.93 -12.15
C ARG A 143 -4.64 -20.29 -10.76
N ALA A 144 -3.50 -20.30 -10.07
CA ALA A 144 -3.35 -19.68 -8.76
C ALA A 144 -3.64 -18.18 -8.80
N ILE A 145 -3.07 -17.44 -9.77
CA ILE A 145 -3.31 -16.01 -9.95
C ILE A 145 -4.76 -15.73 -10.31
N LYS A 146 -5.35 -16.52 -11.21
CA LYS A 146 -6.76 -16.38 -11.58
C LYS A 146 -7.65 -16.51 -10.35
N MET A 147 -7.48 -17.57 -9.56
CA MET A 147 -8.30 -17.78 -8.36
C MET A 147 -8.02 -16.75 -7.25
N ALA A 148 -6.80 -16.24 -7.18
CA ALA A 148 -6.44 -15.14 -6.29
C ALA A 148 -7.16 -13.84 -6.68
N LYS A 149 -7.18 -13.50 -7.97
CA LYS A 149 -7.95 -12.36 -8.50
C LYS A 149 -9.44 -12.55 -8.28
N ASP A 150 -9.99 -13.71 -8.65
CA ASP A 150 -11.39 -14.05 -8.44
C ASP A 150 -11.77 -13.94 -6.94
N PHE A 151 -10.87 -14.33 -6.03
CA PHE A 151 -11.08 -14.17 -4.60
C PHE A 151 -11.22 -12.68 -4.24
N VAL A 152 -10.23 -11.87 -4.60
CA VAL A 152 -10.19 -10.44 -4.23
C VAL A 152 -11.34 -9.67 -4.87
N GLU A 153 -11.70 -10.00 -6.11
CA GLU A 153 -12.81 -9.38 -6.83
C GLU A 153 -14.14 -9.58 -6.12
N ASN A 154 -14.39 -10.79 -5.63
CA ASN A 154 -15.68 -11.20 -5.05
C ASN A 154 -15.73 -11.16 -3.51
N TYR A 155 -14.64 -10.78 -2.84
CA TYR A 155 -14.60 -10.77 -1.37
C TYR A 155 -15.46 -9.67 -0.76
N GLU A 156 -16.37 -10.10 0.11
CA GLU A 156 -17.28 -9.27 0.87
C GLU A 156 -17.25 -9.70 2.36
N PRO A 157 -17.00 -8.79 3.31
CA PRO A 157 -17.04 -9.13 4.73
C PRO A 157 -18.35 -9.79 5.14
N GLY A 158 -18.28 -10.90 5.87
CA GLY A 158 -19.44 -11.67 6.33
C GLY A 158 -20.00 -12.66 5.30
N ARG A 159 -19.52 -12.63 4.05
CA ARG A 159 -19.86 -13.66 3.05
C ARG A 159 -18.88 -14.82 3.16
N LYS A 160 -19.42 -16.04 3.20
CA LYS A 160 -18.61 -17.25 3.19
C LYS A 160 -17.86 -17.37 1.86
N GLN A 161 -16.54 -17.32 1.95
CA GLN A 161 -15.65 -17.51 0.81
C GLN A 161 -14.40 -18.27 1.23
N LYS A 162 -14.00 -19.23 0.41
CA LYS A 162 -12.83 -20.06 0.67
C LYS A 162 -11.56 -19.32 0.29
N GLY A 163 -10.53 -19.41 1.14
CA GLY A 163 -9.17 -18.99 0.77
C GLY A 163 -8.48 -20.04 -0.10
N LEU A 164 -7.18 -19.84 -0.34
CA LEU A 164 -6.36 -20.70 -1.20
C LEU A 164 -5.30 -21.45 -0.40
N PHE A 165 -5.11 -22.72 -0.73
CA PHE A 165 -3.93 -23.49 -0.34
C PHE A 165 -2.97 -23.54 -1.52
N LEU A 166 -1.83 -22.88 -1.39
CA LEU A 166 -0.79 -22.77 -2.43
C LEU A 166 0.38 -23.68 -2.07
N HIS A 167 0.68 -24.68 -2.90
CA HIS A 167 1.81 -25.56 -2.63
C HIS A 167 2.73 -25.77 -3.82
N GLY A 168 4.01 -25.97 -3.54
CA GLY A 168 5.03 -26.29 -4.52
C GLY A 168 6.43 -26.09 -3.96
N PRO A 169 7.48 -26.37 -4.75
CA PRO A 169 8.86 -26.29 -4.28
C PRO A 169 9.27 -24.93 -3.70
N PHE A 170 10.39 -24.91 -2.98
CA PHE A 170 10.99 -23.67 -2.52
C PHE A 170 11.30 -22.74 -3.71
N GLY A 171 11.16 -21.42 -3.50
CA GLY A 171 11.50 -20.41 -4.51
C GLY A 171 10.48 -20.22 -5.64
N THR A 172 9.30 -20.83 -5.59
CA THR A 172 8.26 -20.68 -6.65
C THR A 172 7.35 -19.46 -6.52
N GLY A 173 7.63 -18.55 -5.58
CA GLY A 173 6.88 -17.30 -5.41
C GLY A 173 5.55 -17.41 -4.63
N LYS A 174 5.33 -18.48 -3.86
CA LYS A 174 4.09 -18.67 -3.06
C LYS A 174 3.82 -17.51 -2.09
N SER A 175 4.83 -17.15 -1.29
CA SER A 175 4.75 -16.03 -0.34
C SER A 175 4.55 -14.69 -1.05
N TYR A 176 5.18 -14.53 -2.21
CA TYR A 176 5.00 -13.34 -3.05
C TYR A 176 3.54 -13.21 -3.55
N LEU A 177 2.92 -14.33 -3.94
CA LEU A 177 1.50 -14.35 -4.32
C LEU A 177 0.58 -13.96 -3.15
N LEU A 178 0.87 -14.39 -1.91
CA LEU A 178 0.14 -13.90 -0.73
C LEU A 178 0.26 -12.38 -0.57
N GLY A 179 1.47 -11.85 -0.73
CA GLY A 179 1.72 -10.41 -0.70
C GLY A 179 0.91 -9.65 -1.76
N ALA A 180 0.84 -10.17 -2.98
CA ALA A 180 0.04 -9.60 -4.06
C ALA A 180 -1.46 -9.59 -3.73
N ILE A 181 -1.99 -10.70 -3.18
CA ILE A 181 -3.38 -10.77 -2.70
C ILE A 181 -3.63 -9.72 -1.61
N ALA A 182 -2.73 -9.59 -0.65
CA ALA A 182 -2.86 -8.64 0.46
C ALA A 182 -2.88 -7.18 -0.03
N ASN A 183 -2.04 -6.85 -1.02
CA ASN A 183 -2.02 -5.52 -1.62
C ASN A 183 -3.32 -5.17 -2.34
N GLU A 184 -3.89 -6.11 -3.09
CA GLU A 184 -5.16 -5.89 -3.80
C GLU A 184 -6.35 -5.80 -2.83
N LEU A 185 -6.35 -6.58 -1.75
CA LEU A 185 -7.32 -6.43 -0.66
C LEU A 185 -7.21 -5.05 0.00
N ALA A 186 -5.98 -4.58 0.24
CA ALA A 186 -5.76 -3.28 0.86
C ALA A 186 -6.22 -2.12 -0.04
N GLN A 187 -6.07 -2.22 -1.37
CA GLN A 187 -6.65 -1.28 -2.33
C GLN A 187 -8.17 -1.18 -2.17
N LYS A 188 -8.84 -2.30 -1.86
CA LYS A 188 -10.27 -2.37 -1.55
C LYS A 188 -10.62 -2.04 -0.09
N GLN A 189 -9.69 -1.46 0.69
CA GLN A 189 -9.85 -1.13 2.10
C GLN A 189 -10.15 -2.34 3.02
N ILE A 190 -9.76 -3.54 2.60
CA ILE A 190 -9.87 -4.77 3.40
C ILE A 190 -8.53 -5.04 4.07
N SER A 191 -8.56 -5.21 5.39
CA SER A 191 -7.37 -5.59 6.15
C SER A 191 -7.05 -7.08 6.03
N SER A 192 -5.76 -7.39 5.97
CA SER A 192 -5.25 -8.76 5.93
C SER A 192 -4.06 -8.91 6.87
N LEU A 193 -3.86 -10.12 7.39
CA LEU A 193 -2.74 -10.47 8.25
C LEU A 193 -1.94 -11.60 7.63
N ILE A 194 -0.65 -11.36 7.37
CA ILE A 194 0.29 -12.38 6.93
C ILE A 194 1.17 -12.82 8.11
N VAL A 195 1.25 -14.13 8.36
CA VAL A 195 2.03 -14.70 9.45
C VAL A 195 3.02 -15.71 8.87
N TYR A 196 4.31 -15.49 9.11
CA TYR A 196 5.30 -16.52 8.82
C TYR A 196 5.26 -17.58 9.93
N VAL A 197 4.76 -18.76 9.57
CA VAL A 197 4.34 -19.81 10.50
C VAL A 197 5.50 -20.37 11.35
N PRO A 198 6.70 -20.66 10.78
CA PRO A 198 7.83 -21.17 11.55
C PRO A 198 8.22 -20.29 12.74
N GLU A 199 8.43 -19.00 12.49
CA GLU A 199 8.80 -18.02 13.53
C GLU A 199 7.70 -17.86 14.56
N PHE A 200 6.44 -17.83 14.11
CA PHE A 200 5.30 -17.69 14.99
C PHE A 200 5.25 -18.83 16.01
N PHE A 201 5.35 -20.09 15.58
CA PHE A 201 5.34 -21.20 16.53
C PHE A 201 6.55 -21.22 17.45
N ARG A 202 7.71 -20.79 16.97
CA ARG A 202 8.91 -20.65 17.79
C ARG A 202 8.73 -19.61 18.89
N GLU A 203 8.14 -18.46 18.59
CA GLU A 203 7.79 -17.44 19.58
C GLU A 203 6.76 -17.96 20.58
N MET A 204 5.69 -18.59 20.09
CA MET A 204 4.62 -19.14 20.93
C MET A 204 5.13 -20.17 21.92
N LYS A 205 6.08 -21.02 21.52
CA LYS A 205 6.73 -22.00 22.41
C LYS A 205 7.56 -21.33 23.51
N ASN A 206 8.21 -20.21 23.18
CA ASN A 206 9.04 -19.48 24.15
C ASN A 206 8.20 -18.65 25.13
N ALA A 207 7.00 -18.23 24.72
CA ALA A 207 6.11 -17.38 25.50
C ALA A 207 5.08 -18.17 26.34
N ILE A 208 5.23 -19.50 26.45
CA ILE A 208 4.36 -20.34 27.29
C ILE A 208 4.47 -19.87 28.75
N GLY A 209 3.39 -19.25 29.25
CA GLY A 209 3.31 -18.68 30.60
C GLY A 209 3.09 -17.16 30.65
N ASP A 210 3.26 -16.46 29.53
CA ASP A 210 3.07 -15.01 29.43
C ASP A 210 1.67 -14.65 28.90
N HIS A 211 1.03 -13.63 29.49
CA HIS A 211 -0.32 -13.19 29.10
C HIS A 211 -0.37 -12.53 27.71
N THR A 212 0.78 -12.08 27.18
CA THR A 212 0.91 -11.41 25.87
C THR A 212 0.63 -12.34 24.68
N VAL A 213 0.70 -13.64 24.91
CA VAL A 213 0.41 -14.69 23.92
C VAL A 213 -1.05 -14.66 23.50
N ASN A 214 -1.96 -14.43 24.45
CA ASN A 214 -3.39 -14.48 24.19
C ASN A 214 -3.84 -13.33 23.28
N ASP A 215 -3.33 -12.12 23.48
CA ASP A 215 -3.70 -10.95 22.66
C ASP A 215 -3.29 -11.14 21.18
N LYS A 216 -2.08 -11.69 20.96
CA LYS A 216 -1.60 -12.01 19.60
C LYS A 216 -2.46 -13.10 18.94
N LEU A 217 -2.79 -14.15 19.69
CA LEU A 217 -3.69 -15.21 19.18
C LEU A 217 -5.07 -14.67 18.82
N GLU A 218 -5.64 -13.80 19.67
CA GLU A 218 -6.93 -13.17 19.40
C GLU A 218 -6.89 -12.29 18.15
N ALA A 219 -5.83 -11.52 17.96
CA ALA A 219 -5.63 -10.72 16.75
C ALA A 219 -5.55 -11.60 15.48
N ILE A 220 -4.86 -12.74 15.56
CA ILE A 220 -4.75 -13.71 14.45
C ILE A 220 -6.10 -14.36 14.14
N LYS A 221 -6.83 -14.81 15.16
CA LYS A 221 -8.16 -15.44 15.02
C LYS A 221 -9.15 -14.52 14.33
N LYS A 222 -9.20 -13.24 14.73
CA LYS A 222 -10.19 -12.24 14.30
C LYS A 222 -9.80 -11.47 13.03
N ALA A 223 -8.65 -11.75 12.42
CA ALA A 223 -8.25 -11.08 11.19
C ALA A 223 -9.27 -11.31 10.06
N ASN A 224 -9.67 -10.25 9.34
CA ASN A 224 -10.64 -10.34 8.24
C ASN A 224 -10.19 -11.35 7.16
N VAL A 225 -8.92 -11.29 6.79
CA VAL A 225 -8.24 -12.27 5.94
C VAL A 225 -6.93 -12.67 6.61
N LEU A 226 -6.74 -13.97 6.85
CA LEU A 226 -5.50 -14.53 7.43
C LEU A 226 -4.73 -15.28 6.35
N MET A 227 -3.41 -15.06 6.31
CA MET A 227 -2.50 -15.74 5.40
C MET A 227 -1.37 -16.37 6.22
N LEU A 228 -1.29 -17.69 6.21
CA LEU A 228 -0.31 -18.48 6.93
C LEU A 228 0.77 -18.93 5.95
N ASP A 229 1.95 -18.34 6.06
CA ASP A 229 3.07 -18.57 5.15
C ASP A 229 4.01 -19.67 5.65
N ASP A 230 4.35 -20.59 4.74
CA ASP A 230 5.30 -21.70 4.87
C ASP A 230 4.92 -22.72 5.96
N ILE A 231 3.66 -23.16 5.94
CA ILE A 231 3.21 -24.24 6.83
C ILE A 231 3.88 -25.57 6.47
N GLY A 232 4.38 -26.26 7.49
CA GLY A 232 5.10 -27.52 7.35
C GLY A 232 6.61 -27.38 7.11
N ALA A 233 7.17 -26.17 7.02
CA ALA A 233 8.62 -25.98 6.89
C ALA A 233 9.41 -26.44 8.12
N GLU A 234 8.77 -26.54 9.29
CA GLU A 234 9.36 -27.07 10.52
C GLU A 234 8.57 -28.27 11.04
N THR A 235 9.23 -29.16 11.81
CA THR A 235 8.53 -30.13 12.65
C THR A 235 7.76 -29.39 13.74
N MET A 236 6.45 -29.41 13.64
CA MET A 236 5.57 -28.81 14.63
C MET A 236 5.44 -29.70 15.87
N SER A 237 5.43 -29.09 17.06
CA SER A 237 5.02 -29.83 18.27
C SER A 237 3.52 -30.13 18.23
N SER A 238 3.10 -31.23 18.86
CA SER A 238 1.68 -31.57 19.02
C SER A 238 0.90 -30.42 19.67
N TRP A 239 1.49 -29.75 20.66
CA TRP A 239 0.94 -28.52 21.25
C TRP A 239 0.72 -27.40 20.23
N ALA A 240 1.70 -27.06 19.39
CA ALA A 240 1.54 -26.01 18.40
C ALA A 240 0.50 -26.36 17.33
N ARG A 241 0.42 -27.65 16.94
CA ARG A 241 -0.58 -28.14 16.00
C ARG A 241 -1.99 -28.06 16.57
N ASP A 242 -2.20 -28.59 17.78
CA ASP A 242 -3.54 -28.80 18.32
C ASP A 242 -4.06 -27.57 19.06
N GLU A 243 -3.25 -26.99 19.96
CA GLU A 243 -3.69 -25.88 20.81
C GLU A 243 -3.63 -24.52 20.11
N ILE A 244 -2.65 -24.32 19.21
CA ILE A 244 -2.47 -23.04 18.51
C ILE A 244 -3.16 -23.06 17.15
N LEU A 245 -2.65 -23.88 16.22
CA LEU A 245 -3.18 -23.92 14.85
C LEU A 245 -4.63 -24.42 14.85
N GLY A 246 -4.92 -25.52 15.55
CA GLY A 246 -6.28 -26.07 15.66
C GLY A 246 -7.29 -25.05 16.15
N THR A 247 -6.98 -24.33 17.24
CA THR A 247 -7.84 -23.28 17.79
C THR A 247 -8.07 -22.12 16.81
N ILE A 248 -7.03 -21.68 16.09
CA ILE A 248 -7.15 -20.63 15.08
C ILE A 248 -8.08 -21.07 13.95
N LEU A 249 -7.86 -22.27 13.40
CA LEU A 249 -8.63 -22.78 12.28
C LEU A 249 -10.09 -23.05 12.66
N GLN A 250 -10.33 -23.60 13.86
CA GLN A 250 -11.67 -23.86 14.36
C GLN A 250 -12.47 -22.57 14.49
N PHE A 251 -11.92 -21.52 15.12
CA PHE A 251 -12.59 -20.23 15.24
C PHE A 251 -12.94 -19.65 13.87
N ARG A 252 -11.98 -19.63 12.95
CA ARG A 252 -12.16 -19.05 11.62
C ARG A 252 -13.15 -19.82 10.76
N MET A 253 -13.22 -21.14 10.93
CA MET A 253 -14.23 -21.97 10.27
C MET A 253 -15.64 -21.63 10.76
N LEU A 254 -15.83 -21.46 12.08
CA LEU A 254 -17.12 -21.10 12.66
C LEU A 254 -17.58 -19.69 12.22
N GLU A 255 -16.65 -18.74 12.20
CA GLU A 255 -16.90 -17.35 11.79
C GLU A 255 -16.87 -17.15 10.25
N ASN A 256 -16.64 -18.21 9.47
CA ASN A 256 -16.49 -18.19 8.01
C ASN A 256 -15.44 -17.17 7.51
N LEU A 257 -14.35 -17.01 8.25
CA LEU A 257 -13.26 -16.10 7.90
C LEU A 257 -12.27 -16.78 6.92
N PRO A 258 -11.97 -16.18 5.76
CA PRO A 258 -11.09 -16.78 4.76
C PRO A 258 -9.66 -16.91 5.27
N THR A 259 -9.05 -18.06 5.00
CA THR A 259 -7.68 -18.38 5.41
C THR A 259 -6.89 -18.89 4.22
N PHE A 260 -5.71 -18.31 4.00
CA PHE A 260 -4.77 -18.70 2.96
C PHE A 260 -3.59 -19.44 3.59
N PHE A 261 -3.01 -20.35 2.83
CA PHE A 261 -1.86 -21.14 3.24
C PHE A 261 -0.85 -21.23 2.12
N THR A 262 0.43 -21.23 2.45
CA THR A 262 1.49 -21.67 1.54
C THR A 262 2.26 -22.83 2.17
N SER A 263 2.64 -23.83 1.37
CA SER A 263 3.43 -24.97 1.85
C SER A 263 4.40 -25.47 0.78
N ASN A 264 5.48 -26.13 1.22
CA ASN A 264 6.32 -26.91 0.32
C ASN A 264 5.74 -28.31 0.03
N PHE A 265 4.76 -28.76 0.82
CA PHE A 265 4.05 -30.02 0.64
C PHE A 265 2.68 -29.81 0.00
N ASP A 266 2.24 -30.79 -0.78
CA ASP A 266 0.82 -30.89 -1.13
C ASP A 266 -0.01 -31.24 0.12
N LEU A 267 -1.34 -31.21 0.00
CA LEU A 267 -2.20 -31.42 1.17
C LEU A 267 -1.93 -32.77 1.85
N LYS A 268 -1.74 -33.84 1.06
CA LYS A 268 -1.47 -35.19 1.58
C LYS A 268 -0.10 -35.27 2.28
N GLY A 269 0.92 -34.67 1.68
CA GLY A 269 2.24 -34.56 2.28
C GLY A 269 2.23 -33.75 3.56
N LEU A 270 1.44 -32.66 3.59
CA LEU A 270 1.28 -31.84 4.79
C LEU A 270 0.54 -32.62 5.90
N GLU A 271 -0.53 -33.33 5.57
CA GLU A 271 -1.23 -34.21 6.53
C GLU A 271 -0.27 -35.25 7.13
N HIS A 272 0.51 -35.93 6.28
CA HIS A 272 1.49 -36.92 6.73
C HIS A 272 2.60 -36.29 7.59
N HIS A 273 3.06 -35.09 7.24
CA HIS A 273 4.06 -34.35 8.02
C HIS A 273 3.51 -33.91 9.38
N LEU A 274 2.22 -33.56 9.45
CA LEU A 274 1.55 -33.13 10.68
C LEU A 274 1.15 -34.31 11.60
N THR A 275 0.99 -35.54 11.07
CA THR A 275 0.73 -36.74 11.90
C THR A 275 1.98 -37.28 12.58
N HIS A 276 3.16 -37.05 12.01
CA HIS A 276 4.42 -37.58 12.52
C HIS A 276 5.06 -36.61 13.51
N SER A 277 4.91 -36.92 14.81
CA SER A 277 5.61 -36.22 15.88
C SER A 277 7.13 -36.45 15.78
N GLN A 278 7.94 -35.56 16.39
CA GLN A 278 9.41 -35.71 16.51
C GLN A 278 9.88 -37.07 17.08
N ARG A 279 8.96 -37.89 17.61
CA ARG A 279 9.21 -39.24 18.15
C ARG A 279 8.87 -40.41 17.21
N GLY A 280 8.38 -40.15 15.99
CA GLY A 280 8.07 -41.20 15.01
C GLY A 280 6.82 -42.03 15.32
N GLU A 281 5.98 -41.56 16.25
CA GLU A 281 4.68 -42.16 16.55
C GLU A 281 3.58 -41.53 15.67
N GLU A 282 2.75 -42.37 15.05
CA GLU A 282 1.56 -41.94 14.30
C GLU A 282 0.48 -41.44 15.27
N GLU A 283 0.28 -40.12 15.33
CA GLU A 283 -0.88 -39.54 16.01
C GLU A 283 -2.03 -39.37 15.01
N GLN A 284 -3.22 -39.91 15.30
CA GLN A 284 -4.41 -39.68 14.49
C GLN A 284 -4.77 -38.19 14.48
N LEU A 285 -4.79 -37.58 13.29
CA LEU A 285 -5.19 -36.19 13.09
C LEU A 285 -6.66 -35.99 13.51
N LYS A 286 -6.89 -35.27 14.61
CA LYS A 286 -8.23 -34.75 14.94
C LYS A 286 -8.72 -33.64 13.99
N GLN A 287 -7.90 -33.21 13.03
CA GLN A 287 -8.14 -32.01 12.20
C GLN A 287 -8.58 -32.28 10.76
N GLN A 288 -9.02 -33.50 10.43
CA GLN A 288 -9.40 -33.85 9.05
C GLN A 288 -10.57 -33.01 8.51
N GLU A 289 -11.41 -32.44 9.39
CA GLU A 289 -12.54 -31.59 9.00
C GLU A 289 -12.15 -30.14 8.68
N SER A 290 -11.06 -29.62 9.26
CA SER A 290 -10.63 -28.21 9.11
C SER A 290 -10.15 -27.88 7.69
N TRP A 291 -9.57 -28.85 7.00
CA TRP A 291 -8.98 -28.69 5.66
C TRP A 291 -10.03 -28.74 4.54
N ASN A 292 -11.20 -29.34 4.79
CA ASN A 292 -12.30 -29.46 3.82
C ASN A 292 -12.91 -28.09 3.41
N GLY A 293 -12.59 -27.02 4.16
CA GLY A 293 -12.99 -25.65 3.90
C GLY A 293 -12.20 -24.91 2.83
N LEU A 294 -11.11 -25.46 2.28
CA LEU A 294 -10.19 -24.74 1.38
C LEU A 294 -10.40 -25.07 -0.11
N ASN A 295 -10.04 -24.12 -0.97
CA ASN A 295 -9.81 -24.40 -2.39
C ASN A 295 -8.34 -24.82 -2.55
N ILE A 296 -8.13 -26.07 -2.95
CA ILE A 296 -6.79 -26.67 -3.05
C ILE A 296 -6.27 -26.47 -4.46
N LEU A 297 -5.09 -25.84 -4.59
CA LEU A 297 -4.45 -25.64 -5.88
C LEU A 297 -2.98 -26.04 -5.85
N PRO A 298 -2.53 -26.84 -6.83
CA PRO A 298 -1.12 -26.99 -7.06
C PRO A 298 -0.55 -25.71 -7.68
N SER A 299 0.63 -25.29 -7.24
CA SER A 299 1.39 -24.21 -7.91
C SER A 299 2.05 -24.67 -9.22
N ARG A 300 1.67 -25.86 -9.72
CA ARG A 300 2.07 -26.51 -10.98
C ARG A 300 0.82 -27.14 -11.63
#